data_AF-A0A7J6M9T8-F1
#
_entry.id   AF-A0A7J6M9T8-F1
#
_cell.length_a   1.000
_cell.length_b   1.000
_cell.length_c   1.000
_cell.angle_alpha   90.00
_cell.angle_beta   90.00
_cell.angle_gamma   90.00
#
_symmetry.space_group_name_H-M   'P 1'
#
loop_
_entity.id
_entity.type
_entity.pdbx_description
1 polymer ?
#
loop_
_entity_poly.entity_id
_entity_poly.type
_entity_poly.pdbx_seq_one_letter_code
_entity_poly.pdbx_strand_id
1 'polypeptide(L)'
;MIIFDAAKDIEELDIGELDEPDSMQTDVSYSFREELDHLRASISHEGKATEDAFLMGANNGRSQMAFVTLKLDWTLENLKVGTDKLAADWKTRLTLGGLAKVNLYSFDPGRLLMTANDLQEISEMKKFILDQPETDL
;
A
#
# COMPACT_ATOMS: atom_id res chain seq x y z
N MET A 1 5.67 -41.47 -16.61
CA MET A 1 5.77 -40.02 -16.85
C MET A 1 4.37 -39.54 -17.14
N ILE A 2 3.73 -38.88 -16.18
CA ILE A 2 2.33 -38.45 -16.23
C ILE A 2 2.37 -36.92 -16.16
N ILE A 3 1.89 -36.27 -17.21
CA ILE A 3 1.72 -34.82 -17.27
C ILE A 3 0.35 -34.53 -16.65
N PHE A 4 0.32 -33.80 -15.54
CA PHE A 4 -0.92 -33.33 -14.92
C PHE A 4 -1.35 -32.03 -15.61
N ASP A 5 -2.50 -32.10 -16.26
CA ASP A 5 -3.20 -31.01 -16.90
C ASP A 5 -3.96 -30.20 -15.83
N ALA A 6 -3.54 -28.95 -15.61
CA ALA A 6 -4.06 -28.06 -14.57
C ALA A 6 -5.18 -27.14 -15.11
N ALA A 7 -5.88 -27.53 -16.17
CA ALA A 7 -6.90 -26.71 -16.82
C ALA A 7 -8.36 -27.03 -16.41
N LYS A 8 -8.59 -27.78 -15.31
CA LYS A 8 -9.89 -28.40 -15.04
C LYS A 8 -10.58 -28.09 -13.70
N ASP A 9 -10.16 -27.02 -13.01
CA ASP A 9 -10.75 -26.61 -11.71
C ASP A 9 -11.42 -25.22 -11.75
N ILE A 10 -11.82 -24.73 -12.93
CA ILE A 10 -12.54 -23.44 -13.09
C ILE A 10 -13.92 -23.66 -13.72
N GLU A 11 -14.64 -24.67 -13.27
CA GLU A 11 -16.05 -24.87 -13.66
C GLU A 11 -16.75 -25.54 -12.48
N GLU A 12 -17.32 -24.73 -11.58
CA GLU A 12 -18.52 -25.00 -10.75
C GLU A 12 -18.49 -24.15 -9.47
N LEU A 13 -18.78 -22.85 -9.61
CA LEU A 13 -19.43 -22.07 -8.53
C LEU A 13 -20.41 -21.11 -9.21
N ASP A 14 -21.51 -21.68 -9.69
CA ASP A 14 -22.67 -20.96 -10.20
C ASP A 14 -23.44 -20.29 -9.04
N ILE A 15 -24.00 -19.14 -9.36
CA ILE A 15 -24.43 -18.06 -8.48
C ILE A 15 -25.83 -18.37 -7.93
N GLY A 16 -25.98 -18.32 -6.61
CA GLY A 16 -27.29 -18.24 -5.96
C GLY A 16 -27.65 -16.78 -5.69
N GLU A 17 -28.72 -16.27 -6.32
CA GLU A 17 -29.42 -15.08 -5.87
C GLU A 17 -29.77 -15.25 -4.38
N LEU A 18 -29.18 -14.40 -3.54
CA LEU A 18 -29.66 -14.18 -2.18
C LEU A 18 -30.21 -12.76 -2.14
N ASP A 19 -31.54 -12.69 -2.03
CA ASP A 19 -32.30 -11.53 -1.63
C ASP A 19 -31.57 -10.72 -0.56
N GLU A 20 -31.54 -9.40 -0.72
CA GLU A 20 -31.04 -8.47 0.28
C GLU A 20 -31.65 -8.74 1.66
N PRO A 21 -30.83 -8.81 2.72
CA PRO A 21 -31.28 -8.49 4.06
C PRO A 21 -30.33 -7.44 4.65
N ASP A 22 -30.60 -6.17 4.31
CA ASP A 22 -30.75 -5.01 5.21
C ASP A 22 -30.19 -5.08 6.65
N SER A 23 -28.99 -5.62 6.87
CA SER A 23 -28.45 -5.79 8.24
C SER A 23 -26.94 -6.08 8.35
N MET A 24 -26.13 -5.72 7.35
CA MET A 24 -24.72 -5.43 7.61
C MET A 24 -24.54 -3.92 7.75
N GLN A 25 -25.09 -3.37 8.83
CA GLN A 25 -24.51 -2.17 9.44
C GLN A 25 -23.12 -2.58 9.90
N THR A 26 -22.18 -2.55 8.96
CA THR A 26 -20.76 -2.54 9.22
C THR A 26 -20.53 -1.49 10.30
N ASP A 27 -20.01 -1.94 11.43
CA ASP A 27 -19.50 -1.14 12.53
C ASP A 27 -18.24 -0.40 12.04
N VAL A 28 -18.39 0.37 10.96
CA VAL A 28 -17.40 1.35 10.54
C VAL A 28 -17.53 2.42 11.59
N SER A 29 -16.57 2.44 12.51
CA SER A 29 -16.43 3.53 13.47
C SER A 29 -16.67 4.85 12.72
N TYR A 30 -17.65 5.64 13.17
CA TYR A 30 -18.03 6.91 12.55
C TYR A 30 -16.82 7.83 12.29
N SER A 31 -15.71 7.62 13.02
CA SER A 31 -14.42 8.27 12.81
C SER A 31 -13.82 8.08 11.41
N PHE A 32 -14.02 6.94 10.75
CA PHE A 32 -13.35 6.66 9.46
C PHE A 32 -13.97 7.41 8.28
N ARG A 33 -15.30 7.65 8.32
CA ARG A 33 -15.98 8.49 7.32
C ARG A 33 -15.60 9.96 7.49
N GLU A 34 -15.53 10.43 8.73
CA GLU A 34 -15.06 11.79 9.03
C GLU A 34 -13.58 11.96 8.68
N GLU A 35 -12.73 10.96 8.92
CA GLU A 35 -11.32 10.97 8.46
C GLU A 35 -11.19 10.96 6.93
N LEU A 36 -12.06 10.24 6.21
CA LEU A 36 -12.11 10.24 4.74
C LEU A 36 -12.51 11.60 4.18
N ASP A 37 -13.50 12.26 4.78
CA ASP A 37 -13.91 13.61 4.39
C ASP A 37 -12.85 14.65 4.78
N HIS A 38 -12.16 14.47 5.90
CA HIS A 38 -10.99 15.27 6.27
C HIS A 38 -9.79 15.06 5.33
N LEU A 39 -9.52 13.83 4.90
CA LEU A 39 -8.49 13.51 3.90
C LEU A 39 -8.82 14.13 2.54
N ARG A 40 -10.07 14.00 2.08
CA ARG A 40 -10.54 14.65 0.85
C ARG A 40 -10.44 16.18 0.94
N ALA A 41 -10.73 16.75 2.11
CA ALA A 41 -10.60 18.18 2.34
C ALA A 41 -9.13 18.64 2.46
N SER A 42 -8.23 17.85 3.06
CA SER A 42 -6.80 18.17 3.20
C SER A 42 -6.07 18.08 1.86
N ILE A 43 -6.42 17.10 1.02
CA ILE A 43 -5.88 16.93 -0.34
C ILE A 43 -6.31 18.10 -1.26
N SER A 44 -7.40 18.79 -0.94
CA SER A 44 -7.86 20.00 -1.65
C SER A 44 -7.12 21.28 -1.23
N HIS A 45 -6.39 21.27 -0.10
CA HIS A 45 -5.72 22.45 0.45
C HIS A 45 -4.19 22.40 0.47
N GLU A 46 -3.58 21.22 0.32
CA GLU A 46 -2.15 21.10 0.11
C GLU A 46 -1.87 20.84 -1.36
N GLY A 47 -1.48 21.93 -2.03
CA GLY A 47 -1.10 21.90 -3.44
C GLY A 47 -0.07 20.81 -3.71
N LYS A 48 -0.19 20.21 -4.90
CA LYS A 48 0.81 19.42 -5.62
C LYS A 48 1.91 18.90 -4.71
N ALA A 49 1.88 17.62 -4.38
CA ALA A 49 3.03 16.90 -3.83
C ALA A 49 4.22 17.09 -4.78
N THR A 50 4.94 18.20 -4.63
CA THR A 50 6.28 18.36 -5.15
C THR A 50 7.13 17.36 -4.41
N GLU A 51 8.11 16.76 -5.10
CA GLU A 51 9.08 15.78 -4.59
C GLU A 51 9.63 16.05 -3.16
N ASP A 52 9.53 17.30 -2.70
CA ASP A 52 9.87 17.78 -1.36
C ASP A 52 8.99 17.26 -0.20
N ALA A 53 7.72 16.90 -0.43
CA ALA A 53 6.86 16.38 0.66
C ALA A 53 7.32 14.98 1.15
N PHE A 54 8.05 14.26 0.30
CA PHE A 54 8.68 12.97 0.62
C PHE A 54 9.96 13.12 1.45
N LEU A 55 10.47 14.36 1.65
CA LEU A 55 11.78 14.66 2.25
C LEU A 55 11.75 14.99 3.75
N MET A 56 10.72 14.62 4.52
CA MET A 56 10.84 14.60 5.99
C MET A 56 11.69 13.42 6.47
N GLY A 57 12.92 13.32 5.99
CA GLY A 57 13.95 12.40 6.46
C GLY A 57 14.54 12.93 7.76
N ALA A 58 14.11 12.37 8.90
CA ALA A 58 14.73 12.63 10.19
C ALA A 58 16.14 12.02 10.21
N ASN A 59 17.15 12.87 9.98
CA ASN A 59 18.55 12.47 9.84
C ASN A 59 19.21 12.24 11.22
N ASN A 60 18.63 11.36 12.05
CA ASN A 60 19.18 10.95 13.34
C ASN A 60 20.15 9.77 13.15
N GLY A 61 21.24 10.00 12.40
CA GLY A 61 22.51 9.27 12.47
C GLY A 61 22.57 7.75 12.19
N ARG A 62 21.46 7.01 12.09
CA ARG A 62 21.51 5.53 11.96
C ARG A 62 20.39 4.87 11.15
N SER A 63 19.33 5.57 10.78
CA SER A 63 18.29 5.01 9.91
C SER A 63 17.61 6.13 9.14
N GLN A 64 17.52 5.96 7.82
CA GLN A 64 16.77 6.83 6.93
C GLN A 64 15.32 6.36 6.89
N MET A 65 14.38 7.31 6.90
CA MET A 65 12.95 7.00 6.83
C MET A 65 12.29 7.82 5.73
N ALA A 66 11.28 7.22 5.08
CA ALA A 66 10.48 7.88 4.06
C ALA A 66 9.03 7.38 4.08
N PHE A 67 8.09 8.28 3.80
CA PHE A 67 6.66 7.99 3.77
C PHE A 67 6.18 7.85 2.33
N VAL A 68 5.52 6.75 2.01
CA VAL A 68 4.92 6.50 0.68
C VAL A 68 3.41 6.60 0.81
N THR A 69 2.81 7.30 -0.15
CA THR A 69 1.36 7.35 -0.33
C THR A 69 0.99 6.61 -1.61
N LEU A 70 0.00 5.74 -1.53
CA LEU A 70 -0.56 4.99 -2.65
C LEU A 70 -1.74 5.74 -3.25
N LYS A 71 -2.06 5.45 -4.50
CA LYS A 71 -3.19 6.04 -5.22
C LYS A 71 -4.48 5.82 -4.45
N LEU A 72 -5.34 6.85 -4.47
CA LEU A 72 -6.63 6.82 -3.78
C LEU A 72 -7.51 5.66 -4.27
N ASP A 73 -7.64 5.49 -5.59
CA ASP A 73 -8.49 4.45 -6.18
C ASP A 73 -8.03 3.06 -5.74
N TRP A 74 -6.73 2.79 -5.81
CA TRP A 74 -6.15 1.53 -5.35
C TRP A 74 -6.40 1.32 -3.85
N THR A 75 -6.24 2.38 -3.05
CA THR A 75 -6.43 2.34 -1.59
C THR A 75 -7.88 2.05 -1.21
N LEU A 76 -8.86 2.58 -1.95
CA LEU A 76 -10.28 2.34 -1.70
C LEU A 76 -10.68 0.89 -1.99
N GLU A 77 -10.10 0.28 -3.02
CA GLU A 77 -10.36 -1.11 -3.40
C GLU A 77 -9.69 -2.11 -2.42
N ASN A 78 -8.49 -1.78 -1.97
CA ASN A 78 -7.62 -2.72 -1.27
C ASN A 78 -7.57 -2.51 0.25
N LEU A 79 -7.93 -1.30 0.71
CA LEU A 79 -7.95 -0.87 2.10
C LEU A 79 -6.63 -1.23 2.84
N LYS A 80 -6.70 -1.38 4.16
CA LYS A 80 -5.52 -1.74 4.98
C LYS A 80 -4.95 -3.10 4.61
N VAL A 81 -5.80 -4.11 4.37
CA VAL A 81 -5.36 -5.49 4.12
C VAL A 81 -4.51 -5.58 2.85
N GLY A 82 -4.91 -4.91 1.77
CA GLY A 82 -4.11 -4.89 0.57
C GLY A 82 -2.85 -4.04 0.72
N THR A 83 -2.91 -2.93 1.47
CA THR A 83 -1.72 -2.14 1.82
C THR A 83 -0.68 -3.00 2.56
N ASP A 84 -1.11 -3.87 3.46
CA ASP A 84 -0.25 -4.79 4.22
C ASP A 84 0.40 -5.85 3.33
N LYS A 85 -0.40 -6.42 2.42
CA LYS A 85 0.10 -7.38 1.41
C LYS A 85 1.10 -6.73 0.48
N LEU A 86 0.81 -5.53 -0.01
CA LEU A 86 1.70 -4.79 -0.90
C LEU A 86 3.04 -4.48 -0.20
N ALA A 87 3.00 -4.06 1.07
CA ALA A 87 4.21 -3.84 1.86
C ALA A 87 5.08 -5.10 1.99
N ALA A 88 4.46 -6.25 2.23
CA ALA A 88 5.17 -7.54 2.34
C ALA A 88 5.75 -7.98 0.99
N ASP A 89 5.00 -7.82 -0.10
CA ASP A 89 5.42 -8.16 -1.45
C ASP A 89 6.58 -7.28 -1.90
N TRP A 90 6.49 -5.97 -1.70
CA TRP A 90 7.56 -5.02 -2.01
C TRP A 90 8.81 -5.29 -1.17
N LYS A 91 8.67 -5.56 0.13
CA LYS A 91 9.80 -5.96 0.98
C LYS A 91 10.50 -7.19 0.43
N THR A 92 9.72 -8.19 -0.02
CA THR A 92 10.26 -9.41 -0.61
C THR A 92 11.02 -9.10 -1.90
N ARG A 93 10.45 -8.31 -2.81
CA ARG A 93 11.10 -7.91 -4.07
C ARG A 93 12.39 -7.13 -3.85
N LEU A 94 12.39 -6.17 -2.93
CA LEU A 94 13.56 -5.39 -2.56
C LEU A 94 14.67 -6.29 -1.97
N THR A 95 14.30 -7.25 -1.11
CA THR A 95 15.24 -8.22 -0.56
C THR A 95 15.85 -9.11 -1.64
N LEU A 96 15.05 -9.59 -2.59
CA LEU A 96 15.52 -10.36 -3.75
C LEU A 96 16.41 -9.52 -4.69
N GLY A 97 16.17 -8.21 -4.75
CA GLY A 97 17.01 -7.24 -5.47
C GLY A 97 18.32 -6.87 -4.77
N GLY A 98 18.63 -7.47 -3.61
CA GLY A 98 19.87 -7.24 -2.87
C GLY A 98 19.77 -6.18 -1.76
N LEU A 99 18.61 -5.57 -1.55
CA LEU A 99 18.36 -4.57 -0.50
C LEU A 99 17.86 -5.27 0.77
N ALA A 100 18.78 -5.87 1.53
CA ALA A 100 18.43 -6.70 2.69
C ALA A 100 18.10 -5.89 3.97
N LYS A 101 18.49 -4.63 4.06
CA LYS A 101 18.34 -3.81 5.28
C LYS A 101 17.19 -2.81 5.21
N VAL A 102 16.28 -2.98 4.25
CA VAL A 102 15.09 -2.15 4.14
C VAL A 102 13.92 -2.77 4.88
N ASN A 103 13.10 -1.95 5.52
CA ASN A 103 11.83 -2.37 6.10
C ASN A 103 10.71 -1.49 5.57
N LEU A 104 9.56 -2.11 5.35
CA LEU A 104 8.32 -1.44 4.96
C LEU A 104 7.25 -1.79 6.00
N TYR A 105 6.56 -0.76 6.48
CA TYR A 105 5.50 -0.87 7.46
C TYR A 105 4.28 -0.11 6.99
N SER A 106 3.13 -0.77 6.92
CA SER A 106 1.85 -0.13 6.66
C SER A 106 1.25 0.35 7.97
N PHE A 107 1.02 1.67 8.09
CA PHE A 107 0.44 2.26 9.28
C PHE A 107 -1.02 2.67 9.07
N ASP A 108 -1.38 3.12 7.86
CA ASP A 108 -2.76 3.45 7.46
C ASP A 108 -3.10 2.81 6.09
N PRO A 109 -4.39 2.72 5.71
CA PRO A 109 -4.77 2.39 4.34
C PRO A 109 -4.10 3.35 3.36
N GLY A 110 -3.38 2.80 2.37
CA GLY A 110 -2.71 3.60 1.34
C GLY A 110 -1.42 4.29 1.81
N ARG A 111 -0.94 4.05 3.03
CA ARG A 111 0.28 4.69 3.54
C ARG A 111 1.28 3.69 4.09
N LEU A 112 2.54 3.87 3.67
CA LEU A 112 3.66 3.03 4.06
C LEU A 112 4.78 3.89 4.64
N LEU A 113 5.39 3.42 5.72
CA LEU A 113 6.65 3.92 6.25
C LEU A 113 7.75 2.98 5.80
N MET A 114 8.78 3.56 5.22
CA MET A 114 9.97 2.83 4.81
C MET A 114 11.13 3.23 5.67
N THR A 115 11.97 2.26 6.00
CA THR A 115 13.20 2.51 6.72
C THR A 115 14.36 1.80 6.05
N ALA A 116 15.52 2.44 6.03
CA ALA A 116 16.77 1.89 5.54
C ALA A 116 17.92 2.28 6.47
N ASN A 117 19.02 1.55 6.44
CA ASN A 117 20.16 1.84 7.31
C ASN A 117 21.18 2.79 6.68
N ASP A 118 21.16 2.92 5.36
CA ASP A 118 22.03 3.84 4.63
C ASP A 118 21.29 4.61 3.52
N LEU A 119 21.98 5.65 3.01
CA LEU A 119 21.45 6.57 2.01
C LEU A 119 21.39 5.93 0.60
N GLN A 120 22.17 4.88 0.34
CA GLN A 120 22.15 4.21 -0.96
C GLN A 120 20.90 3.33 -1.05
N GLU A 121 20.64 2.53 -0.03
CA GLU A 121 19.47 1.65 0.07
C GLU A 121 18.16 2.44 0.02
N ILE A 122 18.07 3.59 0.71
CA ILE A 122 16.87 4.44 0.64
C ILE A 122 16.68 5.02 -0.78
N SER A 123 17.77 5.35 -1.49
CA SER A 123 17.70 5.90 -2.86
C SER A 123 17.25 4.84 -3.86
N GLU A 124 17.78 3.62 -3.77
CA GLU A 124 17.38 2.51 -4.63
C GLU A 124 15.94 2.05 -4.35
N MET A 125 15.55 2.00 -3.08
CA MET A 125 14.17 1.72 -2.69
C MET A 125 13.19 2.81 -3.19
N LYS A 126 13.57 4.09 -3.10
CA LYS A 126 12.77 5.19 -3.65
C LYS A 126 12.54 5.01 -5.15
N LYS A 127 13.58 4.68 -5.92
CA LYS A 127 13.45 4.42 -7.37
C LYS A 127 12.48 3.28 -7.64
N PHE A 128 12.65 2.16 -6.93
CA PHE A 128 11.77 1.01 -7.07
C PHE A 128 10.29 1.38 -6.85
N ILE A 129 9.99 2.18 -5.83
CA ILE A 129 8.61 2.51 -5.44
C ILE A 129 7.96 3.52 -6.36
N LEU A 130 8.72 4.52 -6.82
CA LEU A 130 8.21 5.47 -7.81
C LEU A 130 7.89 4.80 -9.15
N ASP A 131 8.53 3.66 -9.44
CA ASP A 131 8.23 2.86 -10.63
C ASP A 131 6.99 1.96 -10.46
N GLN A 132 6.40 1.85 -9.26
CA GLN A 132 5.23 0.99 -9.03
C GLN A 132 3.93 1.68 -9.43
N PRO A 133 3.00 0.97 -10.10
CA PRO A 133 1.76 1.55 -10.59
C PRO A 133 0.79 1.98 -9.48
N GLU A 134 0.92 1.46 -8.27
CA GLU A 134 0.07 1.78 -7.12
C GLU A 134 0.51 3.07 -6.40
N THR A 135 1.72 3.57 -6.64
CA THR A 135 2.28 4.75 -5.98
C THR A 135 1.66 6.04 -6.50
N ASP A 136 1.31 6.95 -5.58
CA ASP A 136 0.88 8.30 -5.93
C ASP A 136 2.09 9.23 -6.07
N LEU A 137 2.14 10.01 -7.15
CA LEU A 137 3.27 10.89 -7.51
C LEU A 137 2.98 12.35 -7.16
#